data_AF-A0A388L8F9-F1
#
_entry.id   AF-A0A388L8F9-F1
#
_cell.length_a   1.000
_cell.length_b   1.000
_cell.length_c   1.000
_cell.angle_alpha   90.00
_cell.angle_beta   90.00
_cell.angle_gamma   90.00
#
_symmetry.space_group_name_H-M   'P 1'
#
loop_
_entity.id
_entity.type
_entity.pdbx_description
1 polymer ?
#
loop_
_entity_poly.entity_id
_entity_poly.type
_entity_poly.pdbx_seq_one_letter_code
_entity_poly.pdbx_strand_id
1 'polypeptide(L)'
;MPPLTRSQTKAMDRKAGESLLAYEERLAAFIQEANDRAAAAAKERSQIEQEEEAKRRKEEQDRLRQEEADLQAAAEHRSHQRERLFTLETVIGDETAHWVAMASADEAPETDKGPSAVAQISHDLVV
;
A
#
# COMPACT_ATOMS: atom_id res chain seq x y z
N MET A 1 28.61 6.68 -28.03
CA MET A 1 29.58 7.46 -27.23
C MET A 1 29.84 8.78 -27.92
N PRO A 2 29.81 9.92 -27.21
CA PRO A 2 30.27 11.18 -27.77
C PRO A 2 31.76 11.05 -28.15
N PRO A 3 32.20 11.59 -29.30
CA PRO A 3 33.61 11.59 -29.69
C PRO A 3 34.41 12.49 -28.73
N LEU A 4 35.59 12.01 -28.31
CA LEU A 4 36.48 12.77 -27.44
C LEU A 4 37.03 14.00 -28.18
N THR A 5 37.09 15.11 -27.45
CA THR A 5 37.62 16.38 -27.99
C THR A 5 39.15 16.39 -27.94
N ARG A 6 39.78 17.14 -28.85
CA ARG A 6 41.26 17.27 -28.93
C ARG A 6 41.90 17.75 -27.61
N SER A 7 41.17 18.51 -26.80
CA SER A 7 41.60 18.94 -25.47
C SER A 7 41.58 17.81 -24.44
N GLN A 8 40.65 16.85 -24.57
CA GLN A 8 40.57 15.67 -23.69
C GLN A 8 41.67 14.65 -23.99
N THR A 9 42.06 14.50 -25.27
CA THR A 9 43.11 13.54 -25.67
C THR A 9 44.53 14.10 -25.59
N LYS A 10 44.70 15.39 -25.28
CA LYS A 10 46.03 16.04 -25.19
C LYS A 10 46.97 15.38 -24.18
N ALA A 11 46.43 14.77 -23.12
CA ALA A 11 47.22 14.00 -22.15
C ALA A 11 47.73 12.67 -22.72
N MET A 12 47.12 12.17 -23.79
CA MET A 12 47.47 10.92 -24.48
C MET A 12 48.54 11.11 -25.55
N ASP A 13 49.04 12.32 -25.78
CA ASP A 13 50.13 12.54 -26.74
C ASP A 13 51.47 12.05 -26.14
N ARG A 14 52.34 11.48 -26.99
CA ARG A 14 53.68 11.05 -26.58
C ARG A 14 54.53 12.28 -26.23
N LYS A 15 55.19 12.23 -25.07
CA LYS A 15 56.02 13.35 -24.60
C LYS A 15 57.37 13.36 -25.32
N ALA A 16 57.96 14.54 -25.45
CA ALA A 16 59.30 14.68 -26.02
C ALA A 16 60.33 13.91 -25.15
N GLY A 17 61.11 13.04 -25.78
CA GLY A 17 62.09 12.19 -25.09
C GLY A 17 61.54 10.93 -24.42
N GLU A 18 60.22 10.69 -24.45
CA GLU A 18 59.60 9.46 -23.94
C GLU A 18 59.89 8.29 -24.89
N SER A 19 60.29 7.13 -24.37
CA SER A 19 60.41 5.91 -25.19
C SER A 19 59.03 5.41 -25.60
N LEU A 20 58.96 4.58 -26.65
CA LEU A 20 57.66 4.04 -27.10
C LEU A 20 57.00 3.19 -26.01
N LEU A 21 57.80 2.37 -25.32
CA LEU A 21 57.32 1.51 -24.24
C LEU A 21 56.77 2.32 -23.05
N ALA A 22 57.48 3.36 -22.62
CA ALA A 22 57.01 4.23 -21.52
C ALA A 22 55.71 4.97 -21.89
N TYR A 23 55.55 5.34 -23.16
CA TYR A 23 54.32 5.93 -23.67
C TYR A 23 53.13 4.95 -23.62
N GLU A 24 53.33 3.71 -24.06
CA GLU A 24 52.29 2.67 -24.05
C GLU A 24 51.89 2.29 -22.62
N GLU A 25 52.85 2.14 -21.70
CA GLU A 25 52.59 1.88 -20.28
C GLU A 25 51.75 2.99 -19.63
N ARG A 26 52.10 4.26 -19.92
CA ARG A 26 51.33 5.42 -19.43
C ARG A 26 49.91 5.44 -20.00
N LEU A 27 49.74 5.09 -21.27
CA LEU A 27 48.43 5.06 -21.91
C LEU A 27 47.57 3.93 -21.33
N ALA A 28 48.14 2.75 -21.13
CA ALA A 28 47.47 1.62 -20.49
C ALA A 28 47.04 1.96 -19.06
N ALA A 29 47.91 2.60 -18.27
CA ALA A 29 47.57 3.06 -16.92
C ALA A 29 46.42 4.08 -16.91
N PHE A 30 46.43 5.03 -17.86
CA PHE A 30 45.35 6.03 -17.99
C PHE A 30 44.00 5.39 -18.35
N ILE A 31 43.99 4.43 -19.27
CA ILE A 31 42.78 3.68 -19.64
C ILE A 31 42.28 2.87 -18.44
N GLN A 32 43.18 2.20 -17.72
CA GLN A 32 42.80 1.43 -16.54
C GLN A 32 42.20 2.33 -15.45
N GLU A 33 42.82 3.47 -15.16
CA GLU A 33 42.32 4.44 -14.17
C GLU A 33 40.95 5.01 -14.56
N ALA A 34 40.71 5.25 -15.85
CA ALA A 34 39.42 5.69 -16.34
C ALA A 34 38.35 4.59 -16.18
N ASN A 35 38.71 3.34 -16.48
CA ASN A 35 37.82 2.19 -16.30
C ASN A 35 37.51 1.95 -14.82
N ASP A 36 38.50 2.03 -13.94
CA ASP A 36 38.33 1.84 -12.50
C ASP A 36 37.41 2.92 -11.92
N ARG A 37 37.57 4.19 -12.35
CA ARG A 37 36.66 5.27 -11.97
C ARG A 37 35.24 5.06 -12.49
N ALA A 38 35.08 4.60 -13.74
CA ALA A 38 33.77 4.30 -14.28
C ALA A 38 33.10 3.15 -13.54
N ALA A 39 33.84 2.09 -13.21
CA ALA A 39 33.36 0.95 -12.44
C ALA A 39 32.96 1.35 -11.01
N ALA A 40 33.77 2.19 -10.34
CA ALA A 40 33.45 2.71 -9.02
C ALA A 40 32.16 3.55 -9.04
N ALA A 41 32.02 4.45 -10.00
CA ALA A 41 30.82 5.28 -10.16
C ALA A 41 29.57 4.45 -10.49
N ALA A 42 29.70 3.40 -11.32
CA ALA A 42 28.60 2.49 -11.62
C ALA A 42 28.16 1.71 -10.37
N LYS A 43 29.12 1.25 -9.56
CA LYS A 43 28.84 0.55 -8.30
C LYS A 43 28.13 1.46 -7.31
N GLU A 44 28.60 2.69 -7.11
CA GLU A 44 27.96 3.67 -6.24
C GLU A 44 26.50 3.93 -6.66
N ARG A 45 26.27 4.17 -7.96
CA ARG A 45 24.90 4.35 -8.50
C ARG A 45 24.01 3.14 -8.24
N SER A 46 24.53 1.94 -8.48
CA SER A 46 23.76 0.71 -8.26
C SER A 46 23.39 0.51 -6.79
N GLN A 47 24.25 0.95 -5.86
CA GLN A 47 23.97 0.87 -4.42
C GLN A 47 22.86 1.84 -4.02
N ILE A 48 22.95 3.09 -4.49
CA ILE A 48 21.92 4.11 -4.24
C ILE A 48 20.57 3.65 -4.81
N GLU A 49 20.55 3.14 -6.04
CA GLU A 49 19.34 2.64 -6.69
C GLU A 49 18.72 1.47 -5.91
N GLN A 50 19.53 0.53 -5.42
CA GLN A 50 19.06 -0.58 -4.59
C GLN A 50 18.48 -0.10 -3.26
N GLU A 51 19.10 0.88 -2.61
CA GLU A 51 18.59 1.46 -1.36
C GLU A 51 17.26 2.20 -1.58
N GLU A 52 17.15 2.97 -2.66
CA GLU A 52 15.90 3.63 -3.03
C GLU A 52 14.80 2.63 -3.37
N GLU A 53 15.11 1.59 -4.14
CA GLU A 53 14.16 0.51 -4.44
C GLU A 53 13.70 -0.21 -3.17
N ALA A 54 14.61 -0.51 -2.25
CA ALA A 54 14.26 -1.14 -0.97
C ALA A 54 13.33 -0.25 -0.15
N LYS A 55 13.58 1.07 -0.13
CA LYS A 55 12.71 2.04 0.52
C LYS A 55 11.32 2.09 -0.12
N ARG A 56 11.24 2.16 -1.46
CA ARG A 56 9.97 2.15 -2.20
C ARG A 56 9.17 0.88 -1.96
N ARG A 57 9.81 -0.28 -1.96
CA ARG A 57 9.15 -1.57 -1.66
C ARG A 57 8.57 -1.60 -0.26
N LYS A 58 9.28 -1.04 0.72
CA LYS A 58 8.79 -0.94 2.10
C LYS A 58 7.58 -0.01 2.19
N GLU A 59 7.67 1.18 1.59
CA GLU A 59 6.56 2.14 1.56
C GLU A 59 5.31 1.55 0.88
N GLU A 60 5.50 0.81 -0.21
CA GLU A 60 4.40 0.13 -0.89
C GLU A 60 3.79 -0.99 -0.04
N GLN A 61 4.62 -1.78 0.65
CA GLN A 61 4.13 -2.80 1.57
C GLN A 61 3.33 -2.17 2.72
N ASP A 62 3.81 -1.07 3.29
CA ASP A 62 3.12 -0.38 4.37
C ASP A 62 1.80 0.26 3.88
N ARG A 63 1.77 0.79 2.66
CA ARG A 63 0.53 1.25 2.00
C ARG A 63 -0.48 0.11 1.86
N LEU A 64 -0.05 -1.07 1.38
CA LEU A 64 -0.92 -2.22 1.21
C LEU A 64 -1.47 -2.73 2.56
N ARG A 65 -0.66 -2.75 3.61
CA ARG A 65 -1.13 -3.10 4.97
C ARG A 65 -2.20 -2.14 5.46
N GLN A 66 -2.03 -0.85 5.22
CA GLN A 66 -3.02 0.15 5.60
C GLN A 66 -4.32 -0.04 4.82
N GLU A 67 -4.23 -0.23 3.51
CA GLU A 67 -5.40 -0.47 2.66
C GLU A 67 -6.16 -1.73 3.09
N GLU A 68 -5.45 -2.81 3.43
CA GLU A 68 -6.05 -4.03 3.97
C GLU A 68 -6.76 -3.78 5.31
N ALA A 69 -6.14 -3.04 6.23
CA ALA A 69 -6.76 -2.67 7.50
C ALA A 69 -8.03 -1.83 7.31
N ASP A 70 -8.01 -0.87 6.36
CA ASP A 70 -9.17 -0.03 6.05
C ASP A 70 -10.31 -0.86 5.45
N LEU A 71 -10.00 -1.79 4.55
CA LEU A 71 -10.98 -2.72 3.98
C LEU A 71 -11.59 -3.63 5.04
N GLN A 72 -10.78 -4.13 5.97
CA GLN A 72 -11.25 -4.94 7.09
C GLN A 72 -12.17 -4.14 8.02
N ALA A 73 -11.78 -2.92 8.40
CA ALA A 73 -12.61 -2.05 9.22
C ALA A 73 -13.96 -1.74 8.56
N ALA A 74 -13.97 -1.50 7.25
CA ALA A 74 -15.20 -1.30 6.49
C ALA A 74 -16.07 -2.56 6.44
N ALA A 75 -15.46 -3.75 6.33
CA ALA A 75 -16.18 -5.02 6.35
C ALA A 75 -16.79 -5.31 7.72
N GLU A 76 -16.04 -5.08 8.80
CA GLU A 76 -16.52 -5.22 10.18
C GLU A 76 -17.67 -4.26 10.45
N HIS A 77 -17.55 -2.99 10.07
CA HIS A 77 -18.62 -2.02 10.21
C HIS A 77 -19.92 -2.48 9.51
N ARG A 78 -19.82 -2.96 8.26
CA ARG A 78 -20.98 -3.53 7.55
C ARG A 78 -21.54 -4.77 8.24
N SER A 79 -20.69 -5.62 8.81
CA SER A 79 -21.12 -6.80 9.56
C SER A 79 -21.94 -6.40 10.78
N HIS A 80 -21.46 -5.44 11.57
CA HIS A 80 -22.18 -4.92 12.74
C HIS A 80 -23.53 -4.30 12.35
N GLN A 81 -23.58 -3.55 11.23
CA GLN A 81 -24.85 -3.01 10.74
C GLN A 81 -25.85 -4.12 10.39
N ARG A 82 -25.41 -5.19 9.72
CA ARG A 82 -26.28 -6.34 9.41
C ARG A 82 -26.74 -7.08 10.66
N GLU A 83 -25.86 -7.26 11.64
CA GLU A 83 -26.20 -7.95 12.89
C GLU A 83 -27.29 -7.19 13.66
N ARG A 84 -27.19 -5.85 13.71
CA ARG A 84 -28.25 -4.99 14.27
C ARG A 84 -29.58 -5.21 13.56
N LEU A 85 -29.58 -5.22 12.22
CA LEU A 85 -30.80 -5.47 11.43
C LEU A 85 -31.38 -6.87 11.68
N PHE A 86 -30.53 -7.90 11.71
CA PHE A 86 -30.96 -9.28 11.96
C PHE A 86 -31.58 -9.45 13.36
N THR A 87 -31.03 -8.76 14.36
CA THR A 87 -31.56 -8.76 15.72
C THR A 87 -32.97 -8.16 15.75
N LEU A 88 -33.18 -7.03 15.05
CA LEU A 88 -34.49 -6.40 14.93
C LEU A 88 -35.49 -7.29 14.20
N GLU A 89 -35.08 -7.91 13.09
CA GLU A 89 -35.91 -8.83 12.33
C GLU A 89 -36.36 -10.02 13.21
N THR A 90 -35.45 -10.55 14.04
CA THR A 90 -35.77 -11.63 14.99
C THR A 90 -36.80 -11.19 16.02
N VAL A 91 -36.62 -10.00 16.62
CA VAL A 91 -37.57 -9.44 17.61
C VAL A 91 -38.97 -9.24 17.00
N ILE A 92 -39.04 -8.70 15.78
CA ILE A 92 -40.31 -8.51 15.07
C ILE A 92 -40.96 -9.87 14.76
N GLY A 93 -40.15 -10.87 14.36
CA GLY A 93 -40.62 -12.23 14.12
C GLY A 93 -41.25 -12.87 15.36
N ASP A 94 -40.58 -12.76 16.51
CA ASP A 94 -41.06 -13.27 17.80
C ASP A 94 -42.35 -12.58 18.24
N GLU A 95 -42.42 -11.25 18.10
CA GLU A 95 -43.61 -10.47 18.43
C GLU A 95 -44.79 -10.85 17.50
N THR A 96 -44.52 -11.01 16.20
CA THR A 96 -45.55 -11.44 15.23
C THR A 96 -46.08 -12.83 15.58
N ALA A 97 -45.19 -13.77 15.94
CA ALA A 97 -45.59 -15.12 16.36
C ALA A 97 -46.46 -15.08 17.63
N HIS A 98 -46.15 -14.20 18.58
CA HIS A 98 -46.96 -13.99 19.78
C HIS A 98 -48.37 -13.48 19.43
N TRP A 99 -48.50 -12.45 18.59
CA TRP A 99 -49.79 -11.94 18.15
C TRP A 99 -50.63 -12.98 17.40
N VAL A 100 -50.00 -13.79 16.54
CA VAL A 100 -50.68 -14.90 15.84
C VAL A 100 -51.20 -15.95 16.82
N ALA A 101 -50.41 -16.30 17.83
CA ALA A 101 -50.83 -17.23 18.87
C ALA A 101 -52.02 -16.70 19.67
N MET A 102 -52.00 -15.42 20.06
CA MET A 102 -53.07 -14.73 20.77
C MET A 102 -54.36 -14.67 19.96
N ALA A 103 -54.27 -14.27 18.69
CA ALA A 103 -55.42 -14.21 17.79
C ALA A 103 -56.03 -15.59 17.52
N SER A 104 -55.21 -16.65 17.54
CA SER A 104 -55.66 -18.04 17.37
C SER A 104 -56.32 -18.61 18.63
N ALA A 105 -56.07 -18.02 19.81
CA ALA A 105 -56.57 -18.49 21.10
C ALA A 105 -57.92 -17.85 21.52
N ASP A 106 -58.46 -16.90 20.74
CA ASP A 106 -59.69 -16.13 21.05
C ASP A 106 -59.67 -15.46 22.45
N GLU A 107 -58.49 -15.07 22.95
CA GLU A 107 -58.34 -14.16 24.09
C GLU A 107 -57.89 -12.79 23.58
N ALA A 108 -58.83 -11.84 23.50
CA ALA A 108 -58.53 -10.45 23.21
C ALA A 108 -58.12 -9.72 24.51
N PRO A 109 -56.89 -9.17 24.64
CA PRO A 109 -56.58 -8.25 25.71
C PRO A 109 -56.72 -6.80 25.24
N GLU A 110 -57.36 -5.99 26.09
CA GLU A 110 -57.23 -4.54 26.05
C GLU A 110 -55.82 -4.13 26.52
N THR A 111 -54.82 -4.22 25.65
CA THR A 111 -53.56 -3.48 25.87
C THR A 111 -53.14 -2.78 24.59
N ASP A 112 -53.46 -1.48 24.57
CA ASP A 112 -52.99 -0.46 23.66
C ASP A 112 -51.46 -0.26 23.77
N LYS A 113 -50.70 -1.29 23.38
CA LYS A 113 -49.28 -1.21 23.09
C LYS A 113 -49.05 -1.75 21.69
N GLY A 114 -49.71 -1.10 20.72
CA GLY A 114 -49.53 -1.38 19.31
C GLY A 114 -48.17 -0.90 18.77
N PRO A 115 -48.05 -0.60 17.45
CA PRO A 115 -46.81 -0.33 16.71
C PRO A 115 -45.88 0.78 17.27
N SER A 116 -46.31 1.47 18.32
CA SER A 116 -45.51 2.41 19.11
C SER A 116 -44.28 1.76 19.78
N ALA A 117 -44.35 0.51 20.22
CA ALA A 117 -43.19 -0.17 20.84
C ALA A 117 -42.06 -0.42 19.81
N VAL A 118 -42.43 -0.87 18.62
CA VAL A 118 -41.51 -1.07 17.48
C VAL A 118 -40.94 0.25 16.96
N ALA A 119 -41.74 1.33 16.97
CA ALA A 119 -41.29 2.66 16.59
C ALA A 119 -40.25 3.25 17.55
N GLN A 120 -40.38 3.00 18.87
CA GLN A 120 -39.41 3.45 19.87
C GLN A 120 -38.03 2.80 19.67
N ILE A 121 -38.01 1.48 19.43
CA ILE A 121 -36.77 0.70 19.20
C ILE A 121 -36.06 1.16 17.92
N SER A 122 -36.81 1.58 16.90
CA SER A 122 -36.26 2.12 15.65
C SER A 122 -35.57 3.48 15.83
N HIS A 123 -36.03 4.30 16.78
CA HIS A 123 -35.52 5.65 17.00
C HIS A 123 -34.14 5.67 17.67
N ASP A 124 -33.89 4.75 18.61
CA ASP A 124 -32.64 4.67 19.38
C ASP A 124 -31.43 4.20 18.55
N LEU A 125 -31.65 3.79 17.30
CA LEU A 125 -30.60 3.29 16.40
C LEU A 125 -30.00 4.36 15.45
N VAL A 126 -30.59 5.56 15.37
CA VAL A 126 -30.17 6.65 14.45
C VAL A 126 -29.08 7.56 15.05
N VAL A 127 -28.79 7.44 16.35
CA VAL A 127 -27.67 8.11 17.04
C VAL A 127 -26.49 7.13 17.17
#